data_AF-A0A2E4Y882-F1
#
_entry.id   AF-A0A2E4Y882-F1
#
_cell.length_a   1.000
_cell.length_b   1.000
_cell.length_c   1.000
_cell.angle_alpha   90.00
_cell.angle_beta   90.00
_cell.angle_gamma   90.00
#
_symmetry.space_group_name_H-M   'P 1'
#
loop_
_entity.id
_entity.type
_entity.pdbx_description
1 polymer ?
#
loop_
_entity_poly.entity_id
_entity_poly.type
_entity_poly.pdbx_seq_one_letter_code
_entity_poly.pdbx_strand_id
1 'polypeptide(L)'
;MIKWIVSVVLLLNGINSFACLEKLNSSLLYKSFEEKQEIIKKLKKKDMACLFKESKENEKPKIDFFLPPKKRQAMRVQKFFGVNSFPIFKVFEKHFFTINTIQGDKIFGYNKSKIEFLGGPGFFEVKTNAENGNIYIDYGEDFKSIIPIEKFNAWKGRSVSKIKNNKRSIVYGGGLKDNLHQLNDKMVIGRGFKITKTLKKNKTVGYFVLLKK
;
A
#
# COMPACT_ATOMS: atom_id res chain seq x y z
N MET A 1 49.64 18.37 -2.66
CA MET A 1 48.56 17.49 -3.18
C MET A 1 47.63 17.17 -2.02
N ILE A 2 46.55 17.94 -1.89
CA ILE A 2 45.63 17.90 -0.74
C ILE A 2 44.48 16.96 -1.10
N LYS A 3 44.38 15.80 -0.44
CA LYS A 3 43.21 14.92 -0.52
C LYS A 3 42.16 15.40 0.48
N TRP A 4 41.04 15.83 -0.07
CA TRP A 4 39.87 16.32 0.63
C TRP A 4 39.28 15.28 1.59
N ILE A 5 39.27 15.63 2.87
CA ILE A 5 38.37 15.07 3.88
C ILE A 5 37.04 15.77 3.67
N VAL A 6 36.01 15.06 3.20
CA VAL A 6 34.64 15.57 3.19
C VAL A 6 34.07 15.40 4.60
N SER A 7 34.51 16.29 5.50
CA SER A 7 33.82 16.62 6.73
C SER A 7 32.79 17.69 6.39
N VAL A 8 31.56 17.29 6.08
CA VAL A 8 30.43 18.22 6.06
C VAL A 8 29.95 18.38 7.50
N VAL A 9 30.60 19.30 8.20
CA VAL A 9 30.04 19.98 9.37
C VAL A 9 29.01 20.97 8.82
N LEU A 10 27.74 20.58 8.82
CA LEU A 10 26.63 21.52 8.61
C LEU A 10 26.35 22.21 9.94
N LEU A 11 26.83 23.45 10.02
CA LEU A 11 26.60 24.40 11.09
C LEU A 11 25.11 24.75 11.21
N LEU A 12 24.69 24.74 12.46
CA LEU A 12 23.39 25.06 13.03
C LEU A 12 23.00 26.51 12.75
N ASN A 13 21.76 26.72 12.27
CA ASN A 13 20.76 27.66 12.80
C ASN A 13 19.72 27.99 11.71
N GLY A 14 18.65 27.19 11.62
CA GLY A 14 17.47 27.54 10.80
C GLY A 14 16.72 26.40 10.08
N ILE A 15 17.22 25.16 10.08
CA ILE A 15 16.61 24.05 9.31
C ILE A 15 16.41 22.82 10.20
N ASN A 16 15.49 22.91 11.17
CA ASN A 16 15.15 21.77 12.06
C ASN A 16 14.16 20.77 11.42
N SER A 17 14.13 20.71 10.10
CA SER A 17 13.25 19.83 9.33
C SER A 17 14.06 19.23 8.19
N PHE A 18 14.91 18.25 8.48
CA PHE A 18 15.14 17.23 7.45
C PHE A 18 13.77 16.66 7.11
N ALA A 19 13.34 16.83 5.86
CA ALA A 19 12.05 16.34 5.36
C ALA A 19 11.91 14.86 5.77
N CYS A 20 10.75 14.47 6.28
CA CYS A 20 10.49 13.13 6.78
C CYS A 20 10.86 12.05 5.75
N LEU A 21 10.62 12.32 4.47
CA LEU A 21 10.94 11.48 3.33
C LEU A 21 12.44 11.31 3.14
N GLU A 22 13.20 12.39 3.16
CA GLU A 22 14.66 12.35 3.01
C GLU A 22 15.29 11.55 4.16
N LYS A 23 14.85 11.83 5.40
CA LYS A 23 15.30 11.09 6.58
C LYS A 23 15.00 9.59 6.46
N LEU A 24 13.81 9.22 5.99
CA LEU A 24 13.46 7.82 5.77
C LEU A 24 14.35 7.20 4.68
N ASN A 25 14.45 7.82 3.51
CA ASN A 25 15.24 7.29 2.40
C ASN A 25 16.72 7.10 2.77
N SER A 26 17.32 8.08 3.44
CA SER A 26 18.70 7.99 3.94
C SER A 26 18.87 6.86 4.96
N SER A 27 17.89 6.64 5.85
CA SER A 27 17.96 5.55 6.82
C SER A 27 17.83 4.15 6.22
N LEU A 28 17.22 4.03 5.03
CA LEU A 28 16.99 2.78 4.32
C LEU A 28 18.08 2.49 3.27
N LEU A 29 18.93 3.46 2.97
CA LEU A 29 19.97 3.34 1.96
C LEU A 29 20.93 2.21 2.35
N TYR A 30 21.23 1.33 1.39
CA TYR A 30 22.07 0.14 1.56
C TYR A 30 21.59 -0.91 2.58
N LYS A 31 20.39 -0.75 3.16
CA LYS A 31 19.81 -1.69 4.10
C LYS A 31 19.22 -2.93 3.41
N SER A 32 19.35 -4.08 4.07
CA SER A 32 18.67 -5.32 3.67
C SER A 32 17.15 -5.15 3.74
N PHE A 33 16.41 -6.09 3.15
CA PHE A 33 14.95 -6.06 3.23
C PHE A 33 14.48 -6.15 4.69
N GLU A 34 15.09 -7.01 5.49
CA GLU A 34 14.79 -7.24 6.90
C GLU A 34 15.09 -6.00 7.74
N GLU A 35 16.24 -5.35 7.52
CA GLU A 35 16.58 -4.10 8.20
C GLU A 35 15.57 -2.99 7.86
N LYS A 36 15.15 -2.90 6.59
CA LYS A 36 14.11 -1.96 6.16
C LYS A 36 12.77 -2.24 6.84
N GLN A 37 12.40 -3.52 7.02
CA GLN A 37 11.20 -3.89 7.77
C GLN A 37 11.25 -3.38 9.21
N GLU A 38 12.38 -3.57 9.90
CA GLU A 38 12.56 -3.10 11.28
C GLU A 38 12.50 -1.58 11.41
N ILE A 39 13.02 -0.85 10.41
CA ILE A 39 12.92 0.61 10.37
C ILE A 39 11.46 1.04 10.20
N ILE A 40 10.74 0.51 9.21
CA ILE A 40 9.37 0.97 8.94
C ILE A 40 8.37 0.54 10.02
N LYS A 41 8.63 -0.56 10.75
CA LYS A 41 7.82 -0.97 11.92
C LYS A 41 7.79 0.09 13.01
N LYS A 42 8.87 0.89 13.15
CA LYS A 42 9.01 1.95 14.16
C LYS A 42 8.26 3.23 13.80
N LEU A 43 7.79 3.39 12.55
CA LEU A 43 7.04 4.56 12.11
C LEU A 43 5.73 4.72 12.88
N LYS A 44 5.52 5.92 13.43
CA LYS A 44 4.29 6.34 14.10
C LYS A 44 3.34 7.00 13.10
N LYS A 45 2.08 7.20 13.52
CA LYS A 45 1.06 7.87 12.70
C LYS A 45 1.51 9.24 12.19
N LYS A 46 2.20 10.02 13.03
CA LYS A 46 2.72 11.35 12.67
C LYS A 46 3.79 11.26 11.56
N ASP A 47 4.67 10.27 11.64
CA ASP A 47 5.74 10.08 10.66
C ASP A 47 5.13 9.69 9.31
N MET A 48 4.16 8.77 9.31
CA MET A 48 3.44 8.36 8.10
C MET A 48 2.59 9.48 7.48
N ALA A 49 1.96 10.33 8.30
CA ALA A 49 1.23 11.49 7.82
C ALA A 49 2.16 12.52 7.15
N CYS A 50 3.35 12.72 7.74
CA CYS A 50 4.39 13.57 7.19
C CYS A 50 4.88 13.03 5.83
N LEU A 51 5.21 11.73 5.76
CA LEU A 51 5.60 11.05 4.52
C LEU A 51 4.53 11.17 3.43
N PHE A 52 3.25 11.01 3.78
CA PHE A 52 2.15 11.14 2.82
C PHE A 52 2.03 12.56 2.27
N LYS A 53 2.23 13.58 3.13
CA LYS A 53 2.21 14.99 2.73
C LYS A 53 3.37 15.32 1.78
N GLU A 54 4.58 14.93 2.13
CA GLU A 54 5.79 15.26 1.35
C GLU A 54 5.86 14.51 0.01
N SER A 55 5.38 13.26 -0.03
CA SER A 55 5.35 12.45 -1.26
C SER A 55 4.33 12.91 -2.30
N LYS A 56 3.53 13.95 -2.02
CA LYS A 56 2.55 14.47 -2.98
C LYS A 56 3.20 15.01 -4.25
N GLU A 57 4.42 15.55 -4.12
CA GLU A 57 5.18 16.13 -5.23
C GLU A 57 6.06 15.09 -5.96
N ASN A 58 6.12 13.85 -5.45
CA ASN A 58 6.86 12.77 -6.12
C ASN A 58 6.12 12.30 -7.38
N GLU A 59 6.84 11.58 -8.24
CA GLU A 59 6.20 10.80 -9.30
C GLU A 59 5.10 9.90 -8.72
N LYS A 60 3.96 9.87 -9.40
CA LYS A 60 2.86 8.98 -9.04
C LYS A 60 3.32 7.54 -9.27
N PRO A 61 2.95 6.62 -8.37
CA PRO A 61 3.25 5.21 -8.60
C PRO A 61 2.64 4.81 -9.95
N LYS A 62 3.44 4.17 -10.79
CA LYS A 62 2.95 3.56 -12.04
C LYS A 62 2.28 2.24 -11.71
N ILE A 63 1.32 1.83 -12.53
CA ILE A 63 0.57 0.58 -12.32
C ILE A 63 1.52 -0.64 -12.27
N ASP A 64 2.58 -0.62 -13.07
CA ASP A 64 3.66 -1.61 -13.12
C ASP A 64 4.43 -1.77 -11.80
N PHE A 65 4.41 -0.75 -10.92
CA PHE A 65 5.04 -0.84 -9.60
C PHE A 65 4.44 -1.97 -8.76
N PHE A 66 3.13 -2.20 -8.90
CA PHE A 66 2.40 -3.24 -8.17
C PHE A 66 2.51 -4.62 -8.80
N LEU A 67 3.19 -4.73 -9.94
CA LEU A 67 3.33 -5.98 -10.67
C LEU A 67 4.73 -6.57 -10.50
N PRO A 68 4.82 -7.92 -10.61
CA PRO A 68 6.11 -8.56 -10.72
C PRO A 68 6.78 -8.12 -12.04
N PRO A 69 8.13 -8.05 -12.10
CA PRO A 69 8.84 -7.72 -13.34
C PRO A 69 8.40 -8.61 -14.49
N LYS A 70 8.23 -8.02 -15.69
CA LYS A 70 7.76 -8.69 -16.93
C LYS A 70 8.60 -9.94 -17.25
N LYS A 71 8.22 -11.08 -16.69
CA LYS A 71 8.52 -12.41 -17.20
C LYS A 71 7.17 -13.05 -17.51
N ARG A 72 7.00 -13.49 -18.75
CA ARG A 72 5.78 -14.04 -19.37
C ARG A 72 5.29 -15.32 -18.68
N GLN A 73 4.85 -15.23 -17.43
CA GLN A 73 4.19 -16.32 -16.74
C GLN A 73 2.87 -15.80 -16.19
N ALA A 74 1.80 -16.50 -16.56
CA ALA A 74 0.49 -16.26 -16.00
C ALA A 74 0.55 -16.33 -14.47
N MET A 75 -0.12 -15.38 -13.81
CA MET A 75 -0.48 -15.43 -12.38
C MET A 75 0.66 -15.32 -11.35
N ARG A 76 1.62 -14.40 -11.53
CA ARG A 76 2.55 -14.06 -10.45
C ARG A 76 1.94 -13.02 -9.51
N VAL A 77 2.00 -13.32 -8.21
CA VAL A 77 1.59 -12.41 -7.13
C VAL A 77 2.79 -11.57 -6.69
N GLN A 78 2.70 -10.25 -6.82
CA GLN A 78 3.66 -9.33 -6.20
C GLN A 78 3.27 -9.11 -4.75
N LYS A 79 4.21 -9.41 -3.84
CA LYS A 79 3.99 -9.27 -2.39
C LYS A 79 4.59 -7.96 -1.89
N PHE A 80 3.91 -7.36 -0.94
CA PHE A 80 4.36 -6.19 -0.20
C PHE A 80 4.24 -6.47 1.28
N PHE A 81 5.29 -6.12 2.02
CA PHE A 81 5.24 -6.05 3.47
C PHE A 81 4.63 -4.70 3.88
N GLY A 82 3.60 -4.72 4.71
CA GLY A 82 2.83 -3.55 5.09
C GLY A 82 2.94 -3.23 6.59
N VAL A 83 3.01 -1.93 6.90
CA VAL A 83 2.90 -1.43 8.28
C VAL A 83 1.82 -0.35 8.37
N ASN A 84 0.82 -0.54 9.23
CA ASN A 84 -0.26 0.43 9.49
C ASN A 84 0.11 1.43 10.59
N SER A 85 -0.59 2.56 10.62
CA SER A 85 -0.59 3.47 11.76
C SER A 85 -1.42 2.96 12.94
N PHE A 86 -2.27 1.95 12.72
CA PHE A 86 -3.09 1.31 13.76
C PHE A 86 -2.29 0.23 14.50
N PRO A 87 -2.14 0.31 15.84
CA PRO A 87 -1.33 -0.64 16.60
C PRO A 87 -1.85 -2.09 16.54
N ILE A 88 -3.17 -2.28 16.57
CA ILE A 88 -3.79 -3.61 16.63
C ILE A 88 -3.54 -4.41 15.34
N PHE A 89 -3.39 -3.70 14.20
CA PHE A 89 -3.15 -4.29 12.88
C PHE A 89 -1.83 -3.81 12.30
N LYS A 90 -0.81 -3.69 13.16
CA LYS A 90 0.43 -2.99 12.83
C LYS A 90 1.12 -3.57 11.61
N VAL A 91 1.20 -4.89 11.48
CA VAL A 91 1.92 -5.57 10.39
C VAL A 91 0.95 -6.41 9.56
N PHE A 92 1.08 -6.31 8.23
CA PHE A 92 0.30 -7.07 7.27
C PHE A 92 1.10 -7.29 5.99
N GLU A 93 0.52 -7.99 5.02
CA GLU A 93 1.01 -8.08 3.66
C GLU A 93 -0.11 -7.67 2.69
N LYS A 94 0.27 -7.07 1.55
CA LYS A 94 -0.60 -6.91 0.39
C LYS A 94 -0.07 -7.74 -0.75
N HIS A 95 -0.95 -8.47 -1.40
CA HIS A 95 -0.64 -9.39 -2.49
C HIS A 95 -1.37 -8.87 -3.72
N PHE A 96 -0.64 -8.43 -4.73
CA PHE A 96 -1.18 -7.85 -5.96
C PHE A 96 -0.99 -8.82 -7.12
N PHE A 97 -1.93 -8.84 -8.06
CA PHE A 97 -1.90 -9.70 -9.24
C PHE A 97 -2.73 -9.09 -10.36
N THR A 98 -2.45 -9.50 -11.60
CA THR A 98 -3.21 -9.11 -12.79
C THR A 98 -4.26 -10.16 -13.13
N ILE A 99 -5.41 -9.68 -13.59
CA ILE A 99 -6.40 -10.47 -14.29
C ILE A 99 -6.59 -9.85 -15.67
N ASN A 100 -6.40 -10.66 -16.70
CA ASN A 100 -6.78 -10.27 -18.05
C ASN A 100 -8.31 -10.33 -18.15
N THR A 101 -8.93 -9.22 -18.53
CA THR A 101 -10.38 -9.11 -18.77
C THR A 101 -10.63 -8.69 -20.21
N ILE A 102 -11.88 -8.82 -20.68
CA ILE A 102 -12.29 -8.35 -22.01
C ILE A 102 -12.02 -6.83 -22.17
N GLN A 103 -12.00 -6.09 -21.06
CA GLN A 103 -11.74 -4.64 -21.01
C GLN A 103 -10.25 -4.30 -20.84
N GLY A 104 -9.36 -5.29 -20.93
CA GLY A 104 -7.92 -5.16 -20.68
C GLY A 104 -7.46 -5.73 -19.34
N ASP A 105 -6.16 -5.60 -19.06
CA ASP A 105 -5.55 -6.06 -17.82
C ASP A 105 -5.96 -5.17 -16.64
N LYS A 106 -6.53 -5.79 -15.60
CA LYS A 106 -6.87 -5.14 -14.32
C LYS A 106 -5.97 -5.67 -13.21
N ILE A 107 -5.63 -4.80 -12.26
CA ILE A 107 -4.86 -5.19 -11.08
C ILE A 107 -5.81 -5.37 -9.90
N PHE A 108 -5.72 -6.54 -9.29
CA PHE A 108 -6.42 -6.90 -8.07
C PHE A 108 -5.44 -7.25 -6.96
N GLY A 109 -5.94 -7.34 -5.74
CA GLY A 109 -5.15 -7.84 -4.64
C GLY A 109 -5.96 -8.22 -3.42
N TYR A 110 -5.23 -8.74 -2.43
CA TYR A 110 -5.79 -9.05 -1.12
C TYR A 110 -4.81 -8.72 0.01
N ASN A 111 -5.37 -8.39 1.17
CA ASN A 111 -4.62 -8.27 2.41
C ASN A 111 -4.38 -9.64 3.03
N LYS A 112 -3.18 -9.88 3.55
CA LYS A 112 -2.83 -11.02 4.40
C LYS A 112 -2.29 -10.57 5.74
N SER A 113 -2.84 -11.11 6.82
CA SER A 113 -2.47 -10.79 8.19
C SER A 113 -2.77 -11.98 9.11
N LYS A 114 -2.20 -11.98 10.32
CA LYS A 114 -2.44 -13.05 11.32
C LYS A 114 -3.90 -13.18 11.75
N ILE A 115 -4.69 -12.12 11.54
CA ILE A 115 -6.09 -12.03 11.94
C ILE A 115 -7.05 -12.11 10.74
N GLU A 116 -6.59 -12.54 9.56
CA GLU A 116 -7.43 -12.77 8.37
C GLU A 116 -8.70 -13.58 8.71
N PHE A 117 -8.64 -14.45 9.72
CA PHE A 117 -9.76 -15.26 10.18
C PHE A 117 -10.96 -14.45 10.71
N LEU A 118 -10.72 -13.28 11.33
CA LEU A 118 -11.79 -12.49 11.94
C LEU A 118 -12.49 -11.55 10.95
N GLY A 119 -11.77 -11.07 9.94
CA GLY A 119 -12.28 -10.06 9.00
C GLY A 119 -12.36 -10.49 7.54
N GLY A 120 -11.86 -11.67 7.22
CA GLY A 120 -11.62 -12.12 5.85
C GLY A 120 -10.40 -11.43 5.20
N PRO A 121 -9.91 -11.98 4.07
CA PRO A 121 -8.94 -11.29 3.23
C PRO A 121 -9.61 -10.06 2.62
N GLY A 122 -9.23 -8.86 3.06
CA GLY A 122 -9.71 -7.61 2.47
C GLY A 122 -9.25 -7.52 1.02
N PHE A 123 -10.12 -7.87 0.08
CA PHE A 123 -9.89 -7.81 -1.35
C PHE A 123 -10.06 -6.39 -1.87
N PHE A 124 -9.35 -6.10 -2.95
CA PHE A 124 -9.39 -4.79 -3.58
C PHE A 124 -9.01 -4.83 -5.05
N GLU A 125 -9.41 -3.77 -5.76
CA GLU A 125 -8.92 -3.40 -7.09
C GLU A 125 -7.98 -2.20 -6.98
N VAL A 126 -6.94 -2.16 -7.81
CA VAL A 126 -6.10 -0.97 -7.96
C VAL A 126 -6.61 -0.19 -9.17
N LYS A 127 -6.99 1.07 -8.93
CA LYS A 127 -7.58 1.94 -9.93
C LYS A 127 -6.76 3.22 -10.09
N THR A 128 -6.84 3.81 -11.27
CA THR A 128 -6.33 5.15 -11.54
C THR A 128 -7.49 6.13 -11.53
N ASN A 129 -7.35 7.25 -10.84
CA ASN A 129 -8.31 8.35 -10.88
C ASN A 129 -8.17 9.06 -12.24
N ALA A 130 -9.26 9.17 -13.00
CA ALA A 130 -9.24 9.75 -14.34
C ALA A 130 -8.89 11.25 -14.37
N GLU A 131 -9.26 12.00 -13.33
CA GLU A 131 -9.07 13.46 -13.27
C GLU A 131 -7.62 13.84 -12.95
N ASN A 132 -6.97 13.08 -12.07
CA ASN A 132 -5.64 13.44 -11.56
C ASN A 132 -4.59 12.35 -11.73
N GLY A 133 -4.91 11.20 -12.34
CA GLY A 133 -3.96 10.12 -12.57
C GLY A 133 -3.44 9.42 -11.30
N ASN A 134 -3.98 9.73 -10.12
CA ASN A 134 -3.53 9.11 -8.88
C ASN A 134 -3.99 7.66 -8.80
N ILE A 135 -3.09 6.78 -8.36
CA ILE A 135 -3.47 5.40 -8.06
C ILE A 135 -4.11 5.31 -6.68
N TYR A 136 -5.19 4.54 -6.60
CA TYR A 136 -5.86 4.23 -5.34
C TYR A 136 -6.29 2.76 -5.29
N ILE A 137 -6.44 2.26 -4.07
CA ILE A 137 -7.01 0.95 -3.77
C ILE A 137 -8.49 1.14 -3.48
N ASP A 138 -9.34 0.39 -4.18
CA ASP A 138 -10.79 0.38 -4.00
C ASP A 138 -11.23 -0.95 -3.38
N TYR A 139 -11.81 -0.89 -2.18
CA TYR A 139 -12.39 -2.04 -1.48
C TYR A 139 -13.90 -2.18 -1.74
N GLY A 140 -14.39 -1.57 -2.83
CA GLY A 140 -15.79 -1.57 -3.24
C GLY A 140 -16.42 -2.96 -3.40
N GLU A 141 -17.76 -3.00 -3.39
CA GLU A 141 -18.54 -4.23 -3.31
C GLU A 141 -18.45 -5.12 -4.56
N ASP A 142 -18.10 -4.55 -5.71
CA ASP A 142 -18.12 -5.22 -7.02
C ASP A 142 -16.99 -6.23 -7.23
N PHE A 143 -16.05 -6.36 -6.29
CA PHE A 143 -14.98 -7.36 -6.42
C PHE A 143 -15.52 -8.80 -6.61
N LYS A 144 -16.68 -9.11 -6.00
CA LYS A 144 -17.31 -10.44 -6.09
C LYS A 144 -17.88 -10.77 -7.47
N SER A 145 -18.20 -9.77 -8.30
CA SER A 145 -18.70 -9.99 -9.66
C SER A 145 -17.56 -10.13 -10.68
N ILE A 146 -16.35 -9.67 -10.34
CA ILE A 146 -15.24 -9.58 -11.30
C ILE A 146 -14.29 -10.78 -11.23
N ILE A 147 -14.17 -11.45 -10.07
CA ILE A 147 -13.33 -12.66 -9.96
C ILE A 147 -14.21 -13.91 -9.92
N PRO A 148 -14.16 -14.77 -10.97
CA PRO A 148 -14.79 -16.08 -10.92
C PRO A 148 -14.29 -16.86 -9.71
N ILE A 149 -15.21 -17.23 -8.83
CA ILE A 149 -14.96 -17.94 -7.56
C ILE A 149 -14.10 -19.20 -7.76
N GLU A 150 -14.23 -19.85 -8.92
CA GLU A 150 -13.49 -21.04 -9.32
C GLU A 150 -11.99 -20.77 -9.52
N LYS A 151 -11.62 -19.68 -10.21
CA LYS A 151 -10.22 -19.24 -10.35
C LYS A 151 -9.62 -18.86 -9.00
N PHE A 152 -10.43 -18.34 -8.09
CA PHE A 152 -10.00 -18.00 -6.74
C PHE A 152 -9.75 -19.24 -5.86
N ASN A 153 -10.60 -20.27 -5.91
CA ASN A 153 -10.42 -21.50 -5.14
C ASN A 153 -9.08 -22.18 -5.49
N ALA A 154 -8.69 -22.13 -6.76
CA ALA A 154 -7.37 -22.57 -7.22
C ALA A 154 -6.19 -21.74 -6.65
N TRP A 155 -6.40 -20.47 -6.30
CA TRP A 155 -5.35 -19.57 -5.82
C TRP A 155 -4.95 -19.75 -4.35
N LYS A 156 -5.74 -20.45 -3.51
CA LYS A 156 -5.41 -20.62 -2.09
C LYS A 156 -5.72 -21.98 -1.48
N GLY A 157 -6.34 -22.92 -2.19
CA GLY A 157 -6.88 -24.11 -1.51
C GLY A 157 -7.85 -23.76 -0.37
N ARG A 158 -8.42 -22.54 -0.38
CA ARG A 158 -9.36 -22.02 0.60
C ARG A 158 -10.71 -21.89 -0.06
N SER A 159 -11.73 -22.50 0.52
CA SER A 159 -13.08 -22.44 0.00
C SER A 159 -13.68 -21.04 0.19
N VAL A 160 -13.93 -20.34 -0.92
CA VAL A 160 -14.67 -19.07 -0.97
C VAL A 160 -16.16 -19.26 -0.66
N SER A 161 -16.62 -20.51 -0.56
CA SER A 161 -18.02 -20.86 -0.27
C SER A 161 -18.60 -20.13 0.95
N LYS A 162 -17.77 -19.78 1.95
CA LYS A 162 -18.20 -19.01 3.14
C LYS A 162 -18.40 -17.50 2.89
N ILE A 163 -17.99 -16.95 1.74
CA ILE A 163 -18.15 -15.52 1.39
C ILE A 163 -19.58 -15.19 0.91
N LYS A 164 -20.39 -16.20 0.57
CA LYS A 164 -21.79 -16.02 0.16
C LYS A 164 -22.70 -15.61 1.33
N ASN A 165 -22.43 -16.08 2.56
CA ASN A 165 -23.33 -15.88 3.71
C ASN A 165 -22.76 -15.02 4.84
N ASN A 166 -21.50 -14.61 4.79
CA ASN A 166 -20.97 -13.71 5.82
C ASN A 166 -21.44 -12.27 5.58
N LYS A 167 -22.31 -11.81 6.49
CA LYS A 167 -22.69 -10.41 6.70
C LYS A 167 -21.48 -9.52 6.40
N ARG A 168 -21.61 -8.71 5.35
CA ARG A 168 -20.59 -7.78 4.88
C ARG A 168 -20.14 -6.86 6.04
N SER A 169 -18.91 -6.35 5.92
CA SER A 169 -18.55 -4.97 6.26
C SER A 169 -17.98 -4.60 7.64
N ILE A 170 -17.71 -5.49 8.60
CA ILE A 170 -17.25 -4.99 9.92
C ILE A 170 -15.88 -4.28 9.84
N VAL A 171 -14.92 -4.77 9.05
CA VAL A 171 -13.57 -4.18 9.01
C VAL A 171 -13.48 -2.96 8.07
N TYR A 172 -14.28 -2.89 6.99
CA TYR A 172 -14.13 -1.87 5.94
C TYR A 172 -15.39 -1.07 5.58
N GLY A 173 -16.57 -1.42 6.13
CA GLY A 173 -17.74 -0.55 6.27
C GLY A 173 -18.29 0.15 5.02
N GLY A 174 -17.97 -0.32 3.80
CA GLY A 174 -18.32 0.33 2.53
C GLY A 174 -17.62 1.67 2.31
N GLY A 175 -17.11 1.92 1.11
CA GLY A 175 -16.56 3.23 0.73
C GLY A 175 -15.18 3.57 1.32
N LEU A 176 -14.44 2.59 1.84
CA LEU A 176 -13.02 2.77 2.14
C LEU A 176 -12.21 2.73 0.84
N LYS A 177 -11.34 3.72 0.67
CA LYS A 177 -10.33 3.76 -0.39
C LYS A 177 -8.98 4.11 0.20
N ASP A 178 -7.90 3.63 -0.41
CA ASP A 178 -6.54 4.05 -0.05
C ASP A 178 -5.92 4.85 -1.19
N ASN A 179 -5.61 6.13 -0.97
CA ASN A 179 -4.79 6.88 -1.92
C ASN A 179 -3.32 6.48 -1.74
N LEU A 180 -2.61 6.23 -2.84
CA LEU A 180 -1.21 5.81 -2.80
C LEU A 180 -0.29 6.86 -3.40
N HIS A 181 0.80 7.19 -2.69
CA HIS A 181 1.92 7.97 -3.22
C HIS A 181 3.19 7.12 -3.20
N GLN A 182 4.07 7.35 -4.18
CA GLN A 182 5.37 6.68 -4.23
C GLN A 182 6.35 7.39 -3.30
N LEU A 183 7.08 6.61 -2.50
CA LEU A 183 8.17 7.12 -1.65
C LEU A 183 9.52 6.96 -2.35
N ASN A 184 9.72 5.79 -3.00
CA ASN A 184 10.89 5.43 -3.79
C ASN A 184 10.57 4.23 -4.69
N ASP A 185 11.58 3.63 -5.33
CA ASP A 185 11.46 2.48 -6.24
C ASP A 185 11.02 1.16 -5.56
N LYS A 186 11.02 1.10 -4.23
CA LYS A 186 10.61 -0.06 -3.43
C LYS A 186 9.43 0.21 -2.51
N MET A 187 8.99 1.45 -2.36
CA MET A 187 8.04 1.82 -1.31
C MET A 187 6.94 2.76 -1.77
N VAL A 188 5.75 2.53 -1.22
CA VAL A 188 4.60 3.43 -1.32
C VAL A 188 4.03 3.72 0.06
N ILE A 189 3.45 4.91 0.22
CA ILE A 189 2.65 5.30 1.37
C ILE A 189 1.18 5.37 0.95
N GLY A 190 0.31 4.77 1.76
CA GLY A 190 -1.12 4.80 1.61
C GLY A 190 -1.80 5.64 2.69
N ARG A 191 -2.86 6.35 2.29
CA ARG A 191 -3.81 6.99 3.21
C ARG A 191 -5.19 6.40 2.98
N GLY A 192 -5.68 5.64 3.96
CA GLY A 192 -7.04 5.14 3.96
C GLY A 192 -8.03 6.24 4.34
N PHE A 193 -9.09 6.41 3.55
CA PHE A 193 -10.16 7.36 3.80
C PHE A 193 -11.52 6.75 3.50
N LYS A 194 -12.52 7.11 4.31
CA LYS A 194 -13.90 6.67 4.11
C LYS A 194 -14.70 7.79 3.45
N ILE A 195 -15.38 7.46 2.35
CA ILE A 195 -16.39 8.32 1.74
C ILE A 195 -17.72 8.03 2.45
N THR A 196 -18.29 9.04 3.10
CA THR A 196 -19.59 8.92 3.78
C THR A 196 -20.55 9.93 3.20
N LYS A 197 -21.78 9.50 2.85
CA LYS A 197 -22.84 10.38 2.32
C LYS A 197 -23.13 11.59 3.24
N THR A 198 -22.94 11.44 4.54
CA THR A 198 -23.27 12.43 5.57
C THR A 198 -22.18 13.48 5.83
N LEU A 199 -20.93 13.22 5.45
CA LEU A 199 -19.83 14.18 5.62
C LEU A 199 -19.37 14.61 4.23
N LYS A 200 -19.55 15.90 3.90
CA LYS A 200 -18.98 16.55 2.69
C LYS A 200 -17.43 16.52 2.64
N LYS A 201 -16.76 15.72 3.48
CA LYS A 201 -15.31 15.63 3.64
C LYS A 201 -14.86 14.18 3.80
N ASN A 202 -13.79 13.82 3.11
CA ASN A 202 -13.12 12.52 3.24
C ASN A 202 -12.49 12.39 4.63
N LYS A 203 -13.00 11.48 5.48
CA LYS A 203 -12.41 11.22 6.80
C LYS A 203 -11.22 10.28 6.65
N THR A 204 -10.03 10.74 7.03
CA THR A 204 -8.84 9.88 7.10
C THR A 204 -9.04 8.84 8.20
N VAL A 205 -8.95 7.57 7.83
CA VAL A 205 -9.01 6.43 8.74
C VAL A 205 -7.61 6.19 9.31
N GLY A 206 -6.61 6.06 8.45
CA GLY A 206 -5.22 5.88 8.87
C GLY A 206 -4.23 5.94 7.72
N TYR A 207 -2.97 5.66 8.04
CA TYR A 207 -1.88 5.58 7.08
C TYR A 207 -1.23 4.21 7.12
N PHE A 208 -0.55 3.85 6.04
CA PHE A 208 0.29 2.66 6.00
C PHE A 208 1.43 2.81 5.02
N VAL A 209 2.53 2.12 5.26
CA VAL A 209 3.65 2.00 4.33
C VAL A 209 3.65 0.59 3.75
N LEU A 210 3.91 0.45 2.46
CA LEU A 210 4.18 -0.83 1.80
C LEU A 210 5.61 -0.86 1.28
N LEU A 211 6.32 -1.93 1.58
CA LEU A 211 7.66 -2.25 1.09
C LEU A 211 7.58 -3.44 0.14
N LYS A 212 8.01 -3.24 -1.11
CA LYS A 212 8.00 -4.25 -2.18
C LYS A 212 8.99 -5.37 -1.86
N LYS A 213 8.51 -6.62 -1.91
CA LYS A 213 9.35 -7.84 -1.82
C LYS A 213 9.95 -8.19 -3.17
#